data_AF-A0A7C2CXE6-F1
#
_entry.id   AF-A0A7C2CXE6-F1
#
_cell.length_a   1.000
_cell.length_b   1.000
_cell.length_c   1.000
_cell.angle_alpha   90.00
_cell.angle_beta   90.00
_cell.angle_gamma   90.00
#
_symmetry.space_group_name_H-M   'P 1'
#
loop_
_entity.id
_entity.type
_entity.pdbx_description
1 polymer ?
#
loop_
_entity_poly.entity_id
_entity_poly.type
_entity_poly.pdbx_seq_one_letter_code
_entity_poly.pdbx_strand_id
1 'polypeptide(L)'
;MSDLVRIRKWEEFKRLVIELKPPSLVYSIDQNAMSKTKETTALRLILLARGGYHVYIDFPKEGENRLRETGIPIHQDKNGNRYLEDEDIIHFIKQQFGENLQIFSFWTT
;
A
#
# COMPACT_ATOMS: atom_id res chain seq x y z
N MET A 1 -7.27 0.50 -23.93
CA MET A 1 -6.81 1.42 -22.86
C MET A 1 -7.06 0.68 -21.56
N SER A 2 -6.04 0.46 -20.73
CA SER A 2 -6.26 -0.08 -19.39
C SER A 2 -6.67 1.06 -18.48
N ASP A 3 -7.94 1.09 -18.08
CA ASP A 3 -8.45 2.12 -17.18
C ASP A 3 -7.76 2.01 -15.82
N LEU A 4 -7.22 3.13 -15.34
CA LEU A 4 -6.70 3.26 -13.97
C LEU A 4 -7.81 3.83 -13.09
N VAL A 5 -8.28 3.04 -12.15
CA VAL A 5 -9.34 3.39 -11.21
C VAL A 5 -8.73 3.66 -9.85
N ARG A 6 -8.81 4.91 -9.38
CA ARG A 6 -8.34 5.27 -8.03
C ARG A 6 -9.42 4.96 -6.99
N ILE A 7 -9.10 4.08 -6.06
CA ILE A 7 -9.93 3.75 -4.90
C ILE A 7 -9.51 4.62 -3.72
N ARG A 8 -10.46 5.33 -3.10
CA ARG A 8 -10.17 6.33 -2.06
C ARG A 8 -10.29 5.81 -0.64
N LYS A 9 -11.03 4.71 -0.43
CA LYS A 9 -11.33 4.16 0.89
C LYS A 9 -10.78 2.76 1.02
N TRP A 10 -10.15 2.47 2.16
CA TRP A 10 -9.61 1.15 2.44
C TRP A 10 -10.67 0.04 2.38
N GLU A 11 -11.84 0.26 2.98
CA GLU A 11 -12.95 -0.70 2.97
C GLU A 11 -13.46 -1.04 1.56
N GLU A 12 -13.39 -0.09 0.63
CA GLU A 12 -13.77 -0.33 -0.76
C GLU A 12 -12.73 -1.20 -1.46
N PHE A 13 -11.44 -0.92 -1.25
CA PHE A 13 -10.36 -1.73 -1.79
C PHE A 13 -10.40 -3.16 -1.25
N LYS A 14 -10.61 -3.34 0.06
CA LYS A 14 -10.76 -4.66 0.68
C LYS A 14 -11.88 -5.47 0.04
N ARG A 15 -13.06 -4.86 -0.14
CA ARG A 15 -14.19 -5.53 -0.80
C ARG A 15 -13.84 -5.99 -2.21
N LEU A 16 -13.17 -5.14 -3.00
CA LEU A 16 -12.73 -5.52 -4.34
C LEU A 16 -11.78 -6.72 -4.34
N VAL A 17 -10.78 -6.75 -3.45
CA VAL A 17 -9.85 -7.89 -3.36
C VAL A 17 -10.59 -9.18 -2.98
N ILE A 18 -11.51 -9.12 -2.02
CA ILE A 18 -12.29 -10.28 -1.55
C ILE A 18 -13.24 -10.80 -2.64
N GLU A 19 -13.93 -9.91 -3.34
CA GLU A 19 -14.89 -10.28 -4.40
C GLU A 19 -14.19 -10.84 -5.64
N LEU A 20 -13.05 -10.26 -6.01
CA LEU A 20 -12.36 -10.60 -7.25
C LEU A 20 -11.37 -11.74 -7.09
N LYS A 21 -10.94 -12.05 -5.85
CA LYS A 21 -10.00 -13.13 -5.51
C LYS A 21 -8.81 -13.19 -6.49
N PRO A 22 -8.06 -12.08 -6.63
CA PRO A 22 -6.97 -12.02 -7.59
C PRO A 22 -5.88 -13.05 -7.25
N PRO A 23 -5.13 -13.53 -8.26
CA PRO A 23 -3.99 -14.42 -8.02
C PRO A 23 -2.84 -13.69 -7.30
N SER A 24 -2.76 -12.38 -7.46
CA SER A 24 -1.70 -11.56 -6.89
C SER A 24 -2.13 -10.14 -6.56
N LEU A 25 -1.37 -9.49 -5.69
CA LEU A 25 -1.44 -8.07 -5.37
C LEU A 25 -0.06 -7.44 -5.50
N VAL A 26 0.00 -6.24 -6.07
CA VAL A 26 1.25 -5.49 -6.20
C VAL A 26 1.22 -4.31 -5.23
N TYR A 27 2.35 -3.97 -4.62
CA TYR A 27 2.50 -2.76 -3.83
C TYR A 27 3.75 -1.97 -4.20
N SER A 28 3.75 -0.67 -3.91
CA SER A 28 4.95 0.16 -3.93
C SER A 28 5.00 1.06 -2.71
N ILE A 29 6.22 1.34 -2.24
CA ILE A 29 6.48 2.34 -1.22
C ILE A 29 6.90 3.61 -1.94
N ASP A 30 6.05 4.64 -1.88
CA ASP A 30 6.24 5.88 -2.59
C ASP A 30 6.78 6.96 -1.65
N GLN A 31 7.55 7.90 -2.23
CA GLN A 31 7.85 9.15 -1.53
C GLN A 31 6.56 9.90 -1.27
N ASN A 32 6.36 10.29 -0.01
CA ASN A 32 5.25 11.16 0.33
C ASN A 32 5.53 12.55 -0.24
N ALA A 33 4.86 12.90 -1.34
CA ALA A 33 4.99 14.20 -1.99
C ALA A 33 4.62 15.39 -1.07
N MET A 34 3.88 15.13 0.01
CA MET A 34 3.53 16.14 1.02
C MET A 34 4.61 16.27 2.11
N SER A 35 5.59 15.37 2.16
CA SER A 35 6.70 15.42 3.12
C SER A 35 7.83 16.32 2.61
N LYS A 36 8.29 17.23 3.47
CA LYS A 36 9.46 18.08 3.19
C LYS A 36 10.75 17.25 3.06
N THR A 37 10.80 16.07 3.68
CA THR A 37 11.97 15.19 3.77
C THR A 37 11.95 14.06 2.74
N LYS A 38 10.98 14.03 1.81
CA LYS A 38 10.82 12.97 0.79
C LYS A 38 10.80 11.54 1.36
N GLU A 39 10.26 11.40 2.56
CA GLU A 39 10.14 10.12 3.27
C GLU A 39 9.32 9.09 2.48
N THR A 40 9.78 7.84 2.48
CA THR A 40 9.13 6.69 1.83
C THR A 40 8.00 6.14 2.71
N THR A 41 6.98 6.97 2.89
CA THR A 41 5.91 6.76 3.89
C THR A 41 4.51 6.69 3.29
N ALA A 42 4.38 6.70 1.96
CA ALA A 42 3.12 6.44 1.29
C ALA A 42 3.08 5.00 0.76
N LEU A 43 2.03 4.26 1.08
CA LEU A 43 1.82 2.90 0.57
C LEU A 43 0.84 2.96 -0.60
N ARG A 44 1.24 2.42 -1.74
CA ARG A 44 0.36 2.19 -2.88
C ARG A 44 0.09 0.70 -3.02
N LEU A 45 -1.19 0.33 -3.11
CA LEU A 45 -1.64 -1.01 -3.45
C LEU A 45 -2.27 -0.99 -4.84
N ILE A 46 -1.90 -1.96 -5.67
CA ILE A 46 -2.30 -2.06 -7.07
C ILE A 46 -2.92 -3.44 -7.30
N LEU A 47 -4.21 -3.44 -7.61
CA LEU A 47 -4.97 -4.62 -7.98
C LEU A 47 -5.20 -4.64 -9.49
N LEU A 48 -4.66 -5.66 -10.16
CA LEU A 48 -4.94 -5.93 -11.56
C LEU A 48 -6.19 -6.80 -11.65
N ALA A 49 -7.30 -6.22 -12.14
CA ALA A 49 -8.54 -6.97 -12.29
C ALA A 49 -9.43 -6.37 -13.39
N ARG A 50 -10.25 -7.22 -14.03
CA ARG A 50 -11.25 -6.84 -15.04
C ARG A 50 -10.72 -5.95 -16.17
N GLY A 51 -9.46 -6.14 -16.57
CA GLY A 51 -8.82 -5.38 -17.65
C GLY A 51 -8.32 -3.98 -17.28
N GLY A 52 -8.29 -3.64 -15.97
CA GLY A 52 -7.80 -2.36 -15.47
C GLY A 52 -6.98 -2.47 -14.18
N TYR A 53 -6.44 -1.32 -13.75
CA TYR A 53 -5.67 -1.18 -12.52
C TYR A 53 -6.51 -0.46 -11.48
N HIS A 54 -6.79 -1.11 -10.35
CA HIS A 54 -7.44 -0.49 -9.21
C HIS A 54 -6.36 -0.11 -8.20
N VAL A 55 -6.17 1.19 -7.97
CA VAL A 55 -5.06 1.72 -7.18
C VAL A 55 -5.60 2.36 -5.91
N TYR A 56 -5.11 1.90 -4.77
CA TYR A 56 -5.35 2.48 -3.46
C TYR A 56 -4.05 3.07 -2.91
N ILE A 57 -4.12 4.22 -2.24
CA ILE A 57 -2.94 4.87 -1.64
C ILE A 57 -3.28 5.26 -0.22
N ASP A 58 -2.47 4.81 0.73
CA ASP A 58 -2.52 5.18 2.13
C ASP A 58 -1.34 6.08 2.49
N PHE A 59 -1.58 7.03 3.39
CA PHE A 59 -0.64 8.05 3.79
C PHE A 59 -0.43 8.02 5.31
N PRO A 60 0.64 8.62 5.83
CA PRO A 60 0.85 8.75 7.25
C PRO A 60 -0.31 9.46 7.93
N LYS A 61 -0.67 9.00 9.12
CA LYS A 61 -1.54 9.76 10.01
C LYS A 61 -0.75 10.91 10.63
N GLU A 62 -1.34 12.10 10.65
CA GLU A 62 -0.69 13.29 11.20
C GLU A 62 -0.29 13.08 12.66
N GLY A 63 0.96 13.39 12.98
CA GLY A 63 1.51 13.25 14.34
C GLY A 63 1.78 11.82 14.81
N GLU A 64 1.60 10.80 13.96
CA GLU A 64 1.78 9.39 14.35
C GLU A 64 2.73 8.62 13.42
N ASN A 65 3.36 7.59 13.97
CA ASN A 65 4.23 6.66 13.25
C ASN A 65 3.45 5.43 12.75
N ARG A 66 2.37 5.70 12.03
CA ARG A 66 1.57 4.68 11.33
C ARG A 66 0.82 5.27 10.14
N LEU A 67 0.43 4.42 9.19
CA LEU A 67 -0.47 4.79 8.12
C LEU A 67 -1.89 5.03 8.63
N ARG A 68 -2.62 5.93 7.98
CA ARG A 68 -3.91 6.44 8.47
C ARG A 68 -5.01 5.39 8.45
N GLU A 69 -5.09 4.61 7.37
CA GLU A 69 -6.23 3.72 7.15
C GLU A 69 -5.88 2.25 7.48
N THR A 70 -4.69 1.81 7.07
CA THR A 70 -4.20 0.45 7.27
C THR A 70 -3.57 0.24 8.64
N GLY A 71 -3.09 1.32 9.27
CA GLY A 71 -2.44 1.26 10.58
C GLY A 71 -1.05 0.61 10.57
N ILE A 72 -0.50 0.29 9.38
CA ILE A 72 0.87 -0.25 9.22
C ILE A 72 1.86 0.72 9.88
N PRO A 73 2.80 0.22 10.70
CA PRO A 73 3.76 1.06 11.39
C PRO A 73 4.68 1.78 10.39
N ILE A 74 5.12 2.98 10.79
CA ILE A 74 6.16 3.73 10.11
C ILE A 74 7.37 3.75 11.03
N HIS A 75 8.49 3.22 10.55
CA HIS A 75 9.74 3.16 11.29
C HIS A 75 10.56 4.43 11.09
N GLN A 76 11.60 4.58 11.91
CA GLN A 76 12.51 5.70 11.84
C GLN A 76 13.95 5.17 11.91
N ASP A 77 14.78 5.57 10.94
CA ASP A 77 16.19 5.20 10.92
C ASP A 77 17.01 6.04 11.93
N LYS A 78 18.29 5.71 12.08
CA LYS A 78 19.23 6.45 12.94
C LYS A 78 19.40 7.93 12.59
N ASN A 79 19.08 8.33 11.37
CA ASN A 79 19.17 9.71 10.89
C ASN A 79 17.83 10.45 11.05
N GLY A 80 16.80 9.77 11.54
CA GLY A 80 15.46 10.31 11.70
C GLY A 80 14.58 10.24 10.46
N ASN A 81 15.02 9.56 9.41
CA ASN A 81 14.19 9.36 8.21
C ASN A 81 13.12 8.32 8.50
N ARG A 82 11.88 8.66 8.13
CA ARG A 82 10.74 7.76 8.30
C ARG A 82 10.56 6.90 7.05
N TYR A 83 10.25 5.62 7.26
CA TYR A 83 10.09 4.64 6.18
C TYR A 83 9.08 3.56 6.54
N LEU A 84 8.49 2.94 5.51
CA LEU A 84 7.74 1.69 5.64
C LEU A 84 8.67 0.51 5.42
N GLU A 85 8.43 -0.59 6.13
CA GLU A 85 9.16 -1.85 6.00
C GLU A 85 8.34 -2.86 5.19
N ASP A 86 8.98 -3.56 4.25
CA ASP A 86 8.32 -4.51 3.34
C ASP A 86 7.66 -5.66 4.12
N GLU A 87 8.31 -6.14 5.18
CA GLU A 87 7.80 -7.20 6.05
C GLU A 87 6.45 -6.84 6.68
N ASP A 88 6.30 -5.61 7.19
CA ASP A 88 5.04 -5.15 7.80
C ASP A 88 3.92 -5.05 6.77
N ILE A 89 4.23 -4.58 5.55
CA ILE A 89 3.27 -4.50 4.45
C ILE A 89 2.82 -5.90 4.04
N ILE A 90 3.76 -6.82 3.83
CA ILE A 90 3.46 -8.20 3.44
C ILE A 90 2.64 -8.91 4.52
N HIS A 91 3.05 -8.76 5.79
CA HIS A 91 2.33 -9.34 6.93
C HIS A 91 0.89 -8.81 7.00
N PHE A 92 0.71 -7.50 6.89
CA PHE A 92 -0.60 -6.88 6.87
C PHE A 92 -1.47 -7.41 5.72
N ILE A 93 -0.97 -7.43 4.48
CA ILE A 93 -1.73 -7.90 3.31
C ILE A 93 -2.16 -9.36 3.50
N LYS A 94 -1.27 -10.23 3.99
CA LYS A 94 -1.58 -11.64 4.26
C LYS A 94 -2.60 -11.80 5.38
N GLN A 95 -2.53 -11.00 6.43
CA GLN A 95 -3.53 -11.01 7.50
C GLN A 95 -4.93 -10.63 6.97
N GLN A 96 -5.01 -9.71 6.01
CA GLN A 96 -6.28 -9.23 5.46
C GLN A 96 -6.88 -10.16 4.39
N PHE A 97 -6.03 -10.79 3.56
CA PHE A 97 -6.47 -11.49 2.35
C PHE A 97 -6.06 -12.96 2.26
N GLY A 98 -5.26 -13.45 3.22
CA GLY A 98 -4.82 -14.83 3.33
C GLY A 98 -3.39 -15.08 2.82
N GLU A 99 -2.76 -16.13 3.37
CA GLU A 99 -1.36 -16.51 3.12
C GLU A 99 -1.06 -16.94 1.67
N ASN A 100 -2.09 -17.38 0.93
CA ASN A 100 -1.92 -17.90 -0.42
C ASN A 100 -1.88 -16.80 -1.49
N LEU A 101 -2.19 -15.55 -1.14
CA LEU A 101 -2.13 -14.43 -2.08
C LEU A 101 -0.66 -14.13 -2.41
N GLN A 102 -0.32 -14.12 -3.70
CA GLN A 102 1.02 -13.71 -4.13
C GLN A 102 1.16 -12.19 -4.00
N ILE A 103 2.26 -11.73 -3.41
CA ILE A 103 2.50 -10.31 -3.15
C ILE A 103 3.82 -9.92 -3.80
N PHE A 104 3.81 -8.87 -4.62
CA PHE A 104 4.99 -8.39 -5.32
C PHE A 104 5.24 -6.91 -5.00
N SER A 105 6.47 -6.57 -4.63
CA SER A 105 6.91 -5.18 -4.56
C SER A 105 7.25 -4.67 -5.96
N PHE A 106 6.83 -3.45 -6.26
CA PHE A 106 7.14 -2.74 -7.49
C PHE A 106 8.00 -1.53 -7.16
N TRP A 107 9.17 -1.45 -7.82
CA TRP A 107 10.12 -0.35 -7.69
C TRP A 107 10.27 0.31 -9.05
N THR A 108 10.07 1.62 -9.13
CA THR A 108 10.45 2.39 -10.32
C THR A 108 11.87 2.89 -10.12
N THR A 109 12.80 2.43 -10.96
CA THR A 109 14.21 2.85 -11.00
C THR A 109 14.37 4.29 -11.46
#